data_AF-A0A3Q2PP24-F1
#
_entry.id   AF-A0A3Q2PP24-F1
#
_cell.length_a   1.000
_cell.length_b   1.000
_cell.length_c   1.000
_cell.angle_alpha   90.00
_cell.angle_beta   90.00
_cell.angle_gamma   90.00
#
_symmetry.space_group_name_H-M   'P 1'
#
loop_
_entity.id
_entity.type
_entity.pdbx_description
1 polymer ?
#
loop_
_entity_poly.entity_id
_entity_poly.type
_entity_poly.pdbx_seq_one_letter_code
_entity_poly.pdbx_strand_id
1 'polypeptide(L)'
;EDKACCKHLQLNLMATFLLKLGCPDNCNNRGRCANGKCVCDTGFTGADCSKVTCPGNCNNRGSCVNGQCVCDDGFTGKDCQDKTCPNDCNRRGRCVDGRCVCNEPYTGNDCSETTCPGNCNSRGSCVNGQCVCDDGFTGADCSEKSCPNDCSNRGRCVDGQCVCEGDFTGDDCSEYACPGNCNNRGRCVDGRCCVCRRGFTGPDCSQCKYLYL
;
A
#
# COMPACT_ATOMS: atom_id res chain seq x y z
N GLU A 1 61.30 -46.86 -68.27
CA GLU A 1 60.15 -47.33 -69.07
C GLU A 1 59.31 -48.23 -68.16
N ASP A 2 58.47 -47.62 -67.32
CA ASP A 2 57.04 -47.36 -67.56
C ASP A 2 56.16 -48.61 -67.43
N LYS A 3 55.47 -48.71 -66.27
CA LYS A 3 54.07 -49.16 -66.07
C LYS A 3 53.83 -49.59 -64.61
N ALA A 4 53.78 -48.63 -63.69
CA ALA A 4 53.27 -48.87 -62.33
C ALA A 4 52.43 -47.70 -61.77
N CYS A 5 51.98 -46.78 -62.62
CA CYS A 5 50.99 -45.77 -62.27
C CYS A 5 49.60 -46.31 -62.68
N CYS A 6 48.64 -46.30 -61.75
CA CYS A 6 47.21 -46.65 -61.94
C CYS A 6 46.70 -48.04 -61.50
N LYS A 7 47.16 -48.59 -60.37
CA LYS A 7 46.34 -49.59 -59.62
C LYS A 7 46.22 -49.39 -58.10
N HIS A 8 46.73 -48.28 -57.56
CA HIS A 8 46.66 -48.00 -56.12
C HIS A 8 45.77 -46.81 -55.73
N LEU A 9 44.98 -46.27 -56.68
CA LEU A 9 44.15 -45.08 -56.45
C LEU A 9 42.63 -45.35 -56.54
N GLN A 10 42.17 -46.56 -56.23
CA GLN A 10 40.73 -46.86 -56.11
C GLN A 10 40.32 -47.56 -54.80
N LEU A 11 41.23 -47.79 -53.85
CA LEU A 11 40.84 -48.27 -52.50
C LEU A 11 40.77 -47.16 -51.44
N ASN A 12 41.29 -45.95 -51.71
CA ASN A 12 41.24 -44.84 -50.74
C ASN A 12 40.05 -43.86 -50.94
N LEU A 13 39.32 -43.96 -52.06
CA LEU A 13 38.14 -43.12 -52.30
C LEU A 13 36.86 -43.70 -51.66
N MET A 14 36.84 -44.99 -51.34
CA MET A 14 35.73 -45.65 -50.62
C MET A 14 35.97 -45.73 -49.11
N ALA A 15 37.23 -45.71 -48.66
CA ALA A 15 37.60 -45.72 -47.24
C ALA A 15 37.32 -44.37 -46.54
N THR A 16 37.26 -43.27 -47.28
CA THR A 16 36.87 -41.94 -46.77
C THR A 16 35.36 -41.71 -46.79
N PHE A 17 34.59 -42.55 -47.51
CA PHE A 17 33.12 -42.49 -47.55
C PHE A 17 32.44 -43.29 -46.43
N LEU A 18 33.20 -44.12 -45.70
CA LEU A 18 32.74 -44.94 -44.57
C LEU A 18 33.33 -44.50 -43.22
N LEU A 19 33.75 -43.24 -43.08
CA LEU A 19 33.77 -42.62 -41.76
C LEU A 19 32.32 -42.63 -41.28
N LYS A 20 31.99 -43.59 -40.39
CA LYS A 20 30.82 -43.47 -39.51
C LYS A 20 30.77 -42.01 -39.12
N LEU A 21 29.70 -41.31 -39.51
CA LEU A 21 29.46 -39.94 -39.09
C LEU A 21 29.32 -40.03 -37.57
N GLY A 22 30.46 -39.91 -36.88
CA GLY A 22 30.58 -40.11 -35.45
C GLY A 22 29.84 -38.95 -34.81
N CYS A 23 29.05 -39.24 -33.79
CA CYS A 23 28.39 -38.16 -33.09
C CYS A 23 29.41 -37.35 -32.28
N PRO A 24 29.23 -36.02 -32.20
CA PRO A 24 30.10 -35.15 -31.42
C PRO A 24 30.23 -35.65 -29.98
N ASP A 25 31.46 -35.84 -29.50
CA ASP A 25 31.81 -36.32 -28.15
C ASP A 25 30.99 -37.54 -27.67
N ASN A 26 30.59 -38.41 -28.59
CA ASN A 26 29.71 -39.54 -28.32
C ASN A 26 28.42 -39.14 -27.54
N CYS A 27 27.88 -37.97 -27.87
CA CYS A 27 26.72 -37.36 -27.21
C CYS A 27 26.89 -37.21 -25.69
N ASN A 28 28.13 -37.07 -25.20
CA ASN A 28 28.48 -37.01 -23.78
C ASN A 28 27.85 -38.13 -22.92
N ASN A 29 27.48 -39.26 -23.53
CA ASN A 29 26.69 -40.33 -22.91
C ASN A 29 25.33 -39.87 -22.33
N ARG A 30 24.76 -38.79 -22.88
CA ARG A 30 23.48 -38.16 -22.50
C ARG A 30 22.53 -38.07 -23.69
N GLY A 31 22.56 -39.08 -24.55
CA GLY A 31 21.73 -39.15 -25.73
C GLY A 31 22.07 -40.32 -26.63
N ARG A 32 21.28 -40.47 -27.70
CA ARG A 32 21.47 -41.48 -28.73
C ARG A 32 22.08 -40.87 -29.99
N CYS A 33 23.12 -41.50 -30.52
CA CYS A 33 23.67 -41.13 -31.82
C CYS A 33 22.77 -41.65 -32.96
N ALA A 34 22.32 -40.76 -33.85
CA ALA A 34 21.53 -41.10 -35.03
C ALA A 34 22.03 -40.33 -36.25
N ASN A 35 22.57 -41.04 -37.26
CA ASN A 35 23.11 -40.47 -38.50
C ASN A 35 24.10 -39.29 -38.26
N GLY A 36 25.00 -39.45 -37.28
CA GLY A 36 26.00 -38.43 -36.90
C GLY A 36 25.47 -37.19 -36.18
N LYS A 37 24.21 -37.19 -35.77
CA LYS A 37 23.63 -36.17 -34.89
C LYS A 37 23.20 -36.80 -33.57
N CYS A 38 23.41 -36.08 -32.47
CA CYS A 38 22.92 -36.50 -31.17
C CYS A 38 21.43 -36.18 -31.01
N VAL A 39 20.69 -37.16 -30.52
CA VAL A 39 19.34 -37.00 -29.97
C VAL A 39 19.48 -37.06 -28.47
N CYS A 40 19.39 -35.91 -27.80
CA CYS A 40 19.68 -35.80 -26.37
C CYS A 40 18.58 -36.41 -25.50
N ASP A 41 19.01 -36.94 -24.36
CA ASP A 41 18.11 -37.39 -23.31
C ASP A 41 17.39 -36.19 -22.68
N THR A 42 16.24 -36.45 -22.04
CA THR A 42 15.46 -35.41 -21.35
C THR A 42 16.34 -34.68 -20.34
N GLY A 43 16.35 -33.34 -20.38
CA GLY A 43 17.21 -32.54 -19.52
C GLY A 43 18.50 -32.07 -20.19
N PHE A 44 18.80 -32.52 -21.42
CA PHE A 44 20.02 -32.17 -22.14
C PHE A 44 19.75 -31.64 -23.56
N THR A 45 20.66 -30.81 -24.05
CA THR A 45 20.60 -30.16 -25.36
C THR A 45 22.00 -29.86 -25.89
N GLY A 46 22.08 -29.32 -27.10
CA GLY A 46 23.33 -29.05 -27.82
C GLY A 46 23.70 -30.14 -28.83
N ALA A 47 24.75 -29.89 -29.61
CA ALA A 47 25.19 -30.79 -30.68
C ALA A 47 25.73 -32.13 -30.17
N ASP A 48 26.21 -32.14 -28.92
CA ASP A 48 26.86 -33.22 -28.22
C ASP A 48 26.14 -33.58 -26.90
N CYS A 49 24.98 -32.98 -26.61
CA CYS A 49 24.23 -33.17 -25.36
C CYS A 49 24.96 -32.79 -24.06
N SER A 50 26.01 -31.97 -24.15
CA SER A 50 26.72 -31.47 -22.96
C SER A 50 25.90 -30.46 -22.15
N LYS A 51 25.01 -29.70 -22.80
CA LYS A 51 24.29 -28.58 -22.18
C LYS A 51 23.06 -29.08 -21.44
N VAL A 52 22.89 -28.65 -20.20
CA VAL A 52 21.67 -28.93 -19.42
C VAL A 52 20.55 -27.99 -19.87
N THR A 53 19.32 -28.49 -20.00
CA THR A 53 18.14 -27.66 -20.27
C THR A 53 17.59 -27.08 -18.98
N CYS A 54 17.16 -25.82 -19.00
CA CYS A 54 16.46 -25.19 -17.89
C CYS A 54 14.95 -25.08 -18.17
N PRO A 55 14.11 -25.04 -17.11
CA PRO A 55 12.67 -24.77 -17.25
C PRO A 55 12.42 -23.50 -18.07
N GLY A 56 11.58 -23.60 -19.10
CA GLY A 56 11.20 -22.45 -19.95
C GLY A 56 12.37 -21.73 -20.63
N ASN A 57 13.58 -22.33 -20.68
CA ASN A 57 14.82 -21.63 -21.04
C ASN A 57 15.02 -20.31 -20.25
N CYS A 58 14.60 -20.31 -18.98
CA CYS A 58 14.61 -19.14 -18.11
C CYS A 58 13.86 -17.92 -18.68
N ASN A 59 12.90 -18.16 -19.60
CA ASN A 59 12.13 -17.15 -20.32
C ASN A 59 12.97 -16.02 -20.95
N ASN A 60 14.25 -16.27 -21.24
CA ASN A 60 15.26 -15.27 -21.65
C ASN A 60 15.40 -14.09 -20.65
N ARG A 61 15.17 -14.34 -19.36
CA ARG A 61 15.22 -13.39 -18.24
C ARG A 61 16.10 -13.91 -17.11
N GLY A 62 17.15 -14.63 -17.48
CA GLY A 62 18.05 -15.27 -16.55
C GLY A 62 19.07 -16.16 -17.25
N SER A 63 20.00 -16.65 -16.46
CA SER A 63 21.05 -17.57 -16.88
C SER A 63 20.76 -18.99 -16.40
N CYS A 64 20.92 -19.97 -17.29
CA CYS A 64 20.78 -21.38 -16.94
C CYS A 64 22.10 -21.89 -16.32
N VAL A 65 22.06 -22.25 -15.05
CA VAL A 65 23.21 -22.77 -14.29
C VAL A 65 22.84 -24.12 -13.70
N ASN A 66 23.49 -25.19 -14.16
CA ASN A 66 23.26 -26.56 -13.68
C ASN A 66 21.77 -27.01 -13.70
N GLY A 67 21.01 -26.58 -14.70
CA GLY A 67 19.58 -26.93 -14.83
C GLY A 67 18.62 -26.09 -13.98
N GLN A 68 19.13 -25.09 -13.24
CA GLN A 68 18.33 -24.10 -12.54
C GLN A 68 18.50 -22.72 -13.18
N CYS A 69 17.42 -21.94 -13.18
CA CYS A 69 17.47 -20.57 -13.64
C CYS A 69 17.94 -19.64 -12.52
N VAL A 70 18.98 -18.87 -12.80
CA VAL A 70 19.38 -17.70 -12.01
C VAL A 70 18.77 -16.50 -12.71
N CYS A 71 17.73 -15.91 -12.11
CA CYS A 71 16.97 -14.84 -12.73
C CYS A 71 17.72 -13.51 -12.75
N ASP A 72 17.48 -12.74 -13.80
CA ASP A 72 17.94 -11.35 -13.89
C ASP A 72 17.18 -10.48 -12.86
N ASP A 73 17.75 -9.33 -12.54
CA ASP A 73 17.14 -8.35 -11.62
C ASP A 73 15.71 -8.01 -12.07
N GLY A 74 14.76 -8.08 -11.13
CA GLY A 74 13.35 -7.84 -11.40
C GLY A 74 12.53 -9.08 -11.74
N PHE A 75 13.14 -10.27 -11.81
CA PHE A 75 12.44 -11.52 -12.11
C PHE A 75 12.65 -12.60 -11.04
N THR A 76 11.71 -13.52 -10.94
CA THR A 76 11.70 -14.62 -9.98
C THR A 76 10.92 -15.82 -10.53
N GLY A 77 10.85 -16.89 -9.74
CA GLY A 77 10.24 -18.15 -10.13
C GLY A 77 11.23 -19.12 -10.77
N LYS A 78 10.79 -20.37 -10.96
CA LYS A 78 11.63 -21.49 -11.42
C LYS A 78 12.22 -21.33 -12.83
N ASP A 79 11.58 -20.49 -13.64
CA ASP A 79 11.89 -20.20 -15.03
C ASP A 79 11.96 -18.69 -15.31
N CYS A 80 12.01 -17.85 -14.27
CA CYS A 80 12.10 -16.39 -14.39
C CYS A 80 10.94 -15.72 -15.16
N GLN A 81 9.78 -16.38 -15.23
CA GLN A 81 8.60 -15.80 -15.86
C GLN A 81 8.01 -14.65 -15.03
N ASP A 82 8.09 -14.75 -13.70
CA ASP A 82 7.37 -13.89 -12.76
C ASP A 82 8.22 -12.64 -12.48
N LYS A 83 7.59 -11.46 -12.47
CA LYS A 83 8.26 -10.22 -12.04
C LYS A 83 8.29 -10.13 -10.51
N THR A 84 9.37 -9.61 -9.95
CA THR A 84 9.43 -9.27 -8.52
C THR A 84 8.62 -8.00 -8.25
N CYS A 85 8.10 -7.89 -7.02
CA CYS A 85 7.44 -6.69 -6.54
C CYS A 85 8.28 -5.98 -5.48
N PRO A 86 8.12 -4.64 -5.34
CA PRO A 86 8.77 -3.88 -4.27
C PRO A 86 8.46 -4.48 -2.89
N ASN A 87 9.50 -4.76 -2.11
CA ASN A 87 9.42 -5.30 -0.74
C ASN A 87 8.46 -6.49 -0.56
N ASP A 88 8.25 -7.30 -1.59
CA ASP A 88 7.26 -8.41 -1.59
C ASP A 88 5.85 -7.94 -1.16
N CYS A 89 5.49 -6.71 -1.58
CA CYS A 89 4.27 -6.02 -1.19
C CYS A 89 4.04 -6.00 0.34
N ASN A 90 5.11 -5.98 1.13
CA ASN A 90 5.13 -6.09 2.59
C ASN A 90 4.27 -7.25 3.14
N ARG A 91 4.00 -8.28 2.32
CA ARG A 91 3.03 -9.36 2.62
C ARG A 91 1.63 -8.85 2.96
N ARG A 92 1.28 -7.66 2.50
CA ARG A 92 0.01 -6.94 2.70
C ARG A 92 -0.76 -6.75 1.39
N GLY A 93 -0.38 -7.48 0.36
CA GLY A 93 -1.00 -7.42 -0.95
C GLY A 93 -0.59 -8.60 -1.84
N ARG A 94 -1.03 -8.56 -3.09
CA ARG A 94 -0.66 -9.51 -4.13
C ARG A 94 0.26 -8.84 -5.15
N CYS A 95 1.34 -9.52 -5.53
CA CYS A 95 2.17 -9.11 -6.65
C CYS A 95 1.48 -9.47 -7.98
N VAL A 96 1.26 -8.47 -8.83
CA VAL A 96 0.62 -8.63 -10.15
C VAL A 96 1.45 -7.90 -11.18
N ASP A 97 2.12 -8.66 -12.06
CA ASP A 97 2.98 -8.13 -13.12
C ASP A 97 4.02 -7.09 -12.63
N GLY A 98 4.61 -7.33 -11.46
CA GLY A 98 5.63 -6.46 -10.84
C GLY A 98 5.06 -5.25 -10.09
N ARG A 99 3.72 -5.14 -9.98
CA ARG A 99 3.04 -4.12 -9.19
C ARG A 99 2.30 -4.73 -8.00
N CYS A 100 2.34 -4.07 -6.86
CA CYS A 100 1.55 -4.46 -5.71
C CYS A 100 0.08 -4.05 -5.86
N VAL A 101 -0.81 -5.00 -5.58
CA VAL A 101 -2.24 -4.78 -5.37
C VAL A 101 -2.49 -4.98 -3.88
N CYS A 102 -2.69 -3.89 -3.14
CA CYS A 102 -2.77 -3.92 -1.69
C CYS A 102 -4.12 -4.43 -1.18
N ASN A 103 -4.07 -5.18 -0.08
CA ASN A 103 -5.26 -5.55 0.68
C ASN A 103 -5.65 -4.35 1.55
N GLU A 104 -6.95 -4.09 1.71
CA GLU A 104 -7.41 -3.09 2.67
C GLU A 104 -6.99 -3.48 4.10
N PRO A 105 -6.59 -2.53 4.96
CA PRO A 105 -6.57 -1.07 4.76
C PRO A 105 -5.17 -0.56 4.33
N TYR A 106 -4.45 -1.25 3.46
CA TYR A 106 -3.10 -0.86 3.04
C TYR A 106 -3.07 -0.20 1.66
N THR A 107 -2.10 0.70 1.46
CA THR A 107 -1.88 1.44 0.22
C THR A 107 -0.38 1.69 0.00
N GLY A 108 -0.05 2.47 -1.03
CA GLY A 108 1.34 2.76 -1.42
C GLY A 108 1.89 1.79 -2.47
N ASN A 109 3.13 2.03 -2.92
CA ASN A 109 3.75 1.25 -4.00
C ASN A 109 4.08 -0.20 -3.61
N ASP A 110 4.23 -0.46 -2.31
CA ASP A 110 4.63 -1.72 -1.72
C ASP A 110 3.70 -2.16 -0.58
N CYS A 111 2.55 -1.50 -0.40
CA CYS A 111 1.57 -1.79 0.66
C CYS A 111 2.09 -1.58 2.11
N SER A 112 3.11 -0.75 2.29
CA SER A 112 3.59 -0.35 3.62
C SER A 112 2.68 0.69 4.30
N GLU A 113 2.02 1.54 3.52
CA GLU A 113 1.17 2.62 4.00
C GLU A 113 -0.21 2.10 4.42
N THR A 114 -0.85 2.81 5.34
CA THR A 114 -2.22 2.51 5.81
C THR A 114 -3.16 3.60 5.34
N THR A 115 -4.33 3.21 4.84
CA THR A 115 -5.39 4.15 4.47
C THR A 115 -6.05 4.70 5.73
N CYS A 116 -6.30 6.01 5.77
CA CYS A 116 -7.12 6.62 6.81
C CYS A 116 -8.59 6.71 6.40
N PRO A 117 -9.53 6.64 7.36
CA PRO A 117 -10.95 6.83 7.08
C PRO A 117 -11.20 8.19 6.44
N GLY A 118 -11.99 8.21 5.36
CA GLY A 118 -12.33 9.43 4.60
C GLY A 118 -11.13 10.19 4.04
N ASN A 119 -9.91 9.62 4.02
CA ASN A 119 -8.66 10.34 3.79
C ASN A 119 -8.55 11.61 4.66
N CYS A 120 -9.00 11.50 5.91
CA CYS A 120 -9.08 12.60 6.86
C CYS A 120 -9.86 13.83 6.34
N ASN A 121 -10.78 13.63 5.39
CA ASN A 121 -11.58 14.65 4.71
C ASN A 121 -10.76 15.84 4.19
N SER A 122 -9.46 15.65 3.91
CA SER A 122 -8.52 16.73 3.58
C SER A 122 -8.46 17.85 4.63
N ARG A 123 -8.74 17.52 5.90
CA ARG A 123 -8.75 18.39 7.10
C ARG A 123 -7.90 17.80 8.22
N GLY A 124 -6.82 17.14 7.83
CA GLY A 124 -5.92 16.46 8.74
C GLY A 124 -4.86 15.66 8.00
N SER A 125 -3.94 15.12 8.78
CA SER A 125 -2.86 14.26 8.31
C SER A 125 -3.09 12.81 8.72
N CYS A 126 -2.90 11.89 7.77
CA CYS A 126 -2.97 10.46 8.05
C CYS A 126 -1.66 9.97 8.67
N VAL A 127 -1.71 9.49 9.91
CA VAL A 127 -0.55 8.95 10.64
C VAL A 127 -0.88 7.55 11.12
N ASN A 128 -0.23 6.54 10.55
CA ASN A 128 -0.43 5.12 10.89
C ASN A 128 -1.91 4.66 10.86
N GLY A 129 -2.69 5.14 9.90
CA GLY A 129 -4.10 4.78 9.73
C GLY A 129 -5.07 5.54 10.63
N GLN A 130 -4.58 6.50 11.42
CA GLN A 130 -5.38 7.41 12.21
C GLN A 130 -5.25 8.84 11.69
N CYS A 131 -6.36 9.59 11.68
CA CYS A 131 -6.34 10.99 11.31
C CYS A 131 -5.93 11.87 12.49
N VAL A 132 -4.93 12.71 12.26
CA VAL A 132 -4.60 13.84 13.12
C VAL A 132 -5.24 15.07 12.48
N CYS A 133 -6.33 15.56 13.07
CA CYS A 133 -7.12 16.64 12.50
C CYS A 133 -6.45 18.00 12.61
N ASP A 134 -6.71 18.85 11.61
CA ASP A 134 -6.31 20.25 11.63
C ASP A 134 -7.13 21.02 12.67
N ASP A 135 -6.63 22.19 13.10
CA ASP A 135 -7.30 23.04 14.07
C ASP A 135 -8.75 23.34 13.67
N GLY A 136 -9.68 23.12 14.60
CA GLY A 136 -11.11 23.31 14.38
C GLY A 136 -11.86 22.08 13.84
N PHE A 137 -11.19 20.94 13.64
CA PHE A 137 -11.81 19.68 13.27
C PHE A 137 -11.52 18.55 14.26
N THR A 138 -12.41 17.58 14.32
CA THR A 138 -12.35 16.41 15.20
C THR A 138 -13.06 15.22 14.55
N GLY A 139 -13.13 14.10 15.28
CA GLY A 139 -13.69 12.84 14.80
C GLY A 139 -12.65 11.94 14.13
N ALA A 140 -13.04 10.69 13.84
CA ALA A 140 -12.13 9.66 13.33
C ALA A 140 -11.55 9.99 11.95
N ASP A 141 -12.27 10.79 11.15
CA ASP A 141 -11.93 11.18 9.79
C ASP A 141 -11.85 12.71 9.60
N CYS A 142 -11.89 13.50 10.67
CA CYS A 142 -11.85 14.97 10.63
C CYS A 142 -13.04 15.63 9.89
N SER A 143 -14.16 14.94 9.77
CA SER A 143 -15.38 15.51 9.19
C SER A 143 -16.13 16.45 10.15
N GLU A 144 -15.97 16.25 11.46
CA GLU A 144 -16.67 16.99 12.50
C GLU A 144 -15.95 18.30 12.83
N LYS A 145 -16.70 19.39 13.05
CA LYS A 145 -16.12 20.64 13.54
C LYS A 145 -15.98 20.59 15.06
N SER A 146 -14.84 21.03 15.57
CA SER A 146 -14.58 21.17 17.00
C SER A 146 -15.32 22.39 17.56
N CYS A 147 -15.74 22.30 18.82
CA CYS A 147 -16.33 23.42 19.55
C CYS A 147 -15.36 23.95 20.63
N PRO A 148 -15.48 25.23 21.01
CA PRO A 148 -14.66 25.79 22.08
C PRO A 148 -14.92 25.05 23.40
N ASN A 149 -13.83 24.63 24.05
CA ASN A 149 -13.82 23.90 25.33
C ASN A 149 -14.82 22.72 25.42
N ASP A 150 -15.11 22.06 24.30
CA ASP A 150 -16.13 21.00 24.20
C ASP A 150 -17.49 21.43 24.80
N CYS A 151 -17.86 22.69 24.59
CA CYS A 151 -19.03 23.32 25.18
C CYS A 151 -19.11 23.15 26.70
N SER A 152 -17.94 23.11 27.37
CA SER A 152 -17.78 22.89 28.81
C SER A 152 -18.51 21.66 29.35
N ASN A 153 -18.81 20.68 28.48
CA ASN A 153 -19.71 19.55 28.76
C ASN A 153 -21.11 19.96 29.26
N ARG A 154 -21.57 21.15 28.86
CA ARG A 154 -22.83 21.82 29.27
C ARG A 154 -23.68 22.27 28.09
N GLY A 155 -23.40 21.71 26.91
CA GLY A 155 -24.09 22.02 25.67
C GLY A 155 -23.81 20.97 24.62
N ARG A 156 -24.41 21.16 23.44
CA ARG A 156 -24.14 20.35 22.25
C ARG A 156 -23.33 21.15 21.25
N CYS A 157 -22.31 20.53 20.69
CA CYS A 157 -21.60 21.09 19.56
C CYS A 157 -22.44 20.89 18.28
N VAL A 158 -22.82 21.98 17.62
CA VAL A 158 -23.56 21.98 16.37
C VAL A 158 -22.80 22.85 15.37
N ASP A 159 -22.21 22.22 14.36
CA ASP A 159 -21.45 22.90 13.29
C ASP A 159 -20.35 23.86 13.80
N GLY A 160 -19.68 23.50 14.90
CA GLY A 160 -18.59 24.29 15.52
C GLY A 160 -19.08 25.38 16.47
N GLN A 161 -20.39 25.47 16.74
CA GLN A 161 -20.97 26.37 17.73
C GLN A 161 -21.62 25.60 18.88
N CYS A 162 -21.49 26.11 20.09
CA CYS A 162 -22.12 25.52 21.25
C CYS A 162 -23.57 25.95 21.38
N VAL A 163 -24.46 24.97 21.44
CA VAL A 163 -25.85 25.14 21.85
C VAL A 163 -25.96 24.73 23.31
N CYS A 164 -26.01 25.71 24.21
CA CYS A 164 -26.03 25.47 25.65
C CYS A 164 -27.34 24.83 26.12
N GLU A 165 -27.22 23.90 27.06
CA GLU A 165 -28.35 23.22 27.68
C GLU A 165 -28.67 23.83 29.06
N GLY A 166 -29.94 23.83 29.46
CA GLY A 166 -30.36 24.31 30.79
C GLY A 166 -30.08 25.80 31.01
N ASP A 167 -29.50 26.12 32.18
CA ASP A 167 -29.18 27.49 32.61
C ASP A 167 -27.73 27.88 32.28
N PHE A 168 -27.19 27.44 31.15
CA PHE A 168 -25.85 27.79 30.69
C PHE A 168 -25.87 28.70 29.46
N THR A 169 -24.86 29.55 29.31
CA THR A 169 -24.72 30.53 28.23
C THR A 169 -23.24 30.79 27.93
N GLY A 170 -22.97 31.63 26.93
CA GLY A 170 -21.63 31.96 26.47
C GLY A 170 -21.19 31.07 25.30
N ASP A 171 -20.07 31.41 24.69
CA ASP A 171 -19.58 30.75 23.46
C ASP A 171 -19.25 29.26 23.66
N ASP A 172 -18.93 28.87 24.90
CA ASP A 172 -18.57 27.51 25.29
C ASP A 172 -19.43 26.95 26.44
N CYS A 173 -20.55 27.60 26.77
CA CYS A 173 -21.46 27.19 27.85
C CYS A 173 -20.83 27.11 29.25
N SER A 174 -19.70 27.78 29.49
CA SER A 174 -19.08 27.86 30.81
C SER A 174 -19.81 28.81 31.76
N GLU A 175 -20.57 29.76 31.23
CA GLU A 175 -21.27 30.79 32.00
C GLU A 175 -22.68 30.34 32.39
N TYR A 176 -23.19 30.83 33.51
CA TYR A 176 -24.59 30.59 33.88
C TYR A 176 -25.52 31.66 33.26
N ALA A 177 -26.61 31.21 32.66
CA ALA A 177 -27.70 32.05 32.20
C ALA A 177 -28.46 32.62 33.42
N CYS A 178 -28.75 33.93 33.40
CA CYS A 178 -29.62 34.55 34.40
C CYS A 178 -31.02 34.82 33.84
N PRO A 179 -32.07 34.72 34.68
CA PRO A 179 -33.43 35.08 34.29
C PRO A 179 -33.48 36.47 33.64
N GLY A 180 -34.01 36.53 32.42
CA GLY A 180 -34.15 37.76 31.64
C GLY A 180 -32.85 38.55 31.41
N ASN A 181 -31.68 37.92 31.57
CA ASN A 181 -30.37 38.59 31.63
C ASN A 181 -30.37 39.79 32.61
N CYS A 182 -31.05 39.62 33.75
CA CYS A 182 -31.31 40.67 34.73
C CYS A 182 -31.94 41.94 34.14
N ASN A 183 -32.65 41.84 33.01
CA ASN A 183 -33.22 42.92 32.20
C ASN A 183 -32.24 44.08 31.92
N ASN A 184 -30.92 43.81 31.86
CA ASN A 184 -29.85 44.82 31.83
C ASN A 184 -29.88 45.83 33.02
N ARG A 185 -30.61 45.48 34.08
CA ARG A 185 -30.87 46.28 35.29
C ARG A 185 -30.29 45.64 36.56
N GLY A 186 -29.43 44.63 36.41
CA GLY A 186 -28.75 43.98 37.52
C GLY A 186 -27.44 43.33 37.07
N ARG A 187 -26.77 42.67 38.02
CA ARG A 187 -25.61 41.80 37.75
C ARG A 187 -25.99 40.35 38.02
N CYS A 188 -25.72 39.47 37.07
CA CYS A 188 -25.86 38.03 37.25
C CYS A 188 -24.81 37.52 38.26
N VAL A 189 -25.23 36.71 39.23
CA VAL A 189 -24.34 36.04 40.19
C VAL A 189 -24.75 34.57 40.25
N ASP A 190 -23.83 33.69 39.84
CA ASP A 190 -23.96 32.23 39.83
C ASP A 190 -25.28 31.69 39.27
N GLY A 191 -25.81 32.31 38.20
CA GLY A 191 -27.00 31.81 37.48
C GLY A 191 -28.35 31.93 38.19
N ARG A 192 -28.39 32.47 39.42
CA ARG A 192 -29.61 32.41 40.24
C ARG A 192 -30.10 33.76 40.74
N CYS A 193 -29.19 34.64 41.14
CA CYS A 193 -29.57 35.83 41.88
C CYS A 193 -29.07 37.08 41.15
N CYS A 194 -29.97 37.71 40.40
CA CYS A 194 -29.70 39.04 39.86
C CYS A 194 -29.59 40.04 41.03
N VAL A 195 -28.40 40.61 41.21
CA VAL A 195 -28.22 41.75 42.11
C VAL A 195 -28.74 42.99 41.38
N CYS A 196 -29.96 43.40 41.70
CA CYS A 196 -30.63 44.50 41.02
C CYS A 196 -30.00 45.85 41.35
N ARG A 197 -29.90 46.71 40.33
CA ARG A 197 -29.56 48.12 40.48
C ARG A 197 -30.64 48.81 41.32
N ARG A 198 -30.26 49.90 42.00
CA ARG A 198 -31.16 50.66 42.88
C ARG A 198 -32.44 51.07 42.13
N GLY A 199 -33.59 50.80 42.74
CA GLY A 199 -34.92 51.07 42.14
C GLY A 199 -35.56 49.86 41.44
N PHE A 200 -34.84 48.74 41.29
CA PHE A 200 -35.36 47.50 40.72
C PHE A 200 -35.36 46.33 41.71
N THR A 201 -36.26 45.38 41.53
CA THR A 201 -36.41 44.17 42.35
C THR A 201 -36.99 43.02 41.51
N GLY A 202 -37.19 41.86 42.13
CA GLY A 202 -37.60 40.63 41.47
C GLY A 202 -36.42 39.77 41.01
N PRO A 203 -36.68 38.52 40.60
CA PRO A 203 -35.64 37.53 40.26
C PRO A 203 -34.80 37.90 39.03
N ASP A 204 -35.33 38.75 38.15
CA ASP A 204 -34.70 39.22 36.91
C ASP A 204 -34.57 40.76 36.85
N CYS A 205 -34.84 41.47 37.95
CA CYS A 205 -34.84 42.94 38.01
C CYS A 205 -35.83 43.65 37.07
N SER A 206 -36.90 42.95 36.63
CA SER A 206 -37.97 43.55 35.81
C SER A 206 -38.87 44.51 36.59
N GLN A 207 -38.98 44.35 37.91
CA GLN A 207 -39.96 45.06 38.73
C GLN A 207 -39.37 46.35 39.32
N CYS A 208 -40.13 47.44 39.31
CA CYS A 208 -39.75 48.66 40.02
C CYS A 208 -40.00 48.49 41.53
N LYS A 209 -39.03 48.86 42.35
CA LYS A 209 -39.20 48.94 43.80
C LYS A 209 -40.00 50.21 44.09
N TYR A 210 -41.32 50.07 44.29
CA TYR A 210 -42.16 51.20 44.72
C TYR A 210 -41.63 51.75 46.04
N LEU A 211 -41.11 52.98 46.00
CA LEU A 211 -40.93 53.79 47.19
C LEU A 211 -42.33 54.23 47.60
N TYR A 212 -42.93 53.56 48.58
CA TYR A 212 -43.98 54.19 49.35
C TYR A 212 -43.34 55.41 50.02
N LEU A 213 -43.72 56.59 49.55
CA LEU A 213 -43.50 57.87 50.22
C LEU A 213 -44.38 57.94 51.46
#